data_AF-A0A3M0ZME0-F1
#
_entry.id   AF-A0A3M0ZME0-F1
#
_cell.length_a   1.000
_cell.length_b   1.000
_cell.length_c   1.000
_cell.angle_alpha   90.00
_cell.angle_beta   90.00
_cell.angle_gamma   90.00
#
_symmetry.space_group_name_H-M   'P 1'
#
loop_
_entity.id
_entity.type
_entity.pdbx_description
1 polymer ?
#
loop_
_entity_poly.entity_id
_entity_poly.type
_entity_poly.pdbx_seq_one_letter_code
_entity_poly.pdbx_strand_id
1 'polypeptide(L)'
;MALSQEDIDRYARQIIVPGIGARGQQRLCETTVGVFGRPPGRARLEVYLKAAGFRTADVTSEEVALLAAADPDAVPAGVPARPTAWYRVGRGRLRGGVAPTPRAALEAAGPALASVHGDSLSAALACVGACDAATTLVGLALGWIDAGHPAAWELPL
;
A
#
# COMPACT_ATOMS: atom_id res chain seq x y z
N MET A 1 -17.90 -13.50 4.92
CA MET A 1 -19.18 -13.03 4.36
C MET A 1 -19.15 -13.29 2.86
N ALA A 2 -20.14 -13.95 2.26
CA ALA A 2 -20.10 -14.18 0.80
C ALA A 2 -20.19 -12.84 0.05
N LEU A 3 -19.50 -12.73 -1.10
CA LEU A 3 -19.60 -11.55 -1.96
C LEU A 3 -21.04 -11.37 -2.45
N SER A 4 -21.53 -10.13 -2.45
CA SER A 4 -22.81 -9.81 -3.07
C SER A 4 -22.72 -9.91 -4.60
N GLN A 5 -23.85 -9.96 -5.30
CA GLN A 5 -23.85 -9.93 -6.77
C GLN A 5 -23.23 -8.63 -7.30
N GLU A 6 -23.49 -7.50 -6.63
CA GLU A 6 -22.87 -6.21 -6.97
C GLU A 6 -21.34 -6.25 -6.82
N ASP A 7 -20.83 -6.88 -5.76
CA ASP A 7 -19.39 -7.08 -5.59
C ASP A 7 -18.81 -7.99 -6.68
N ILE A 8 -19.51 -9.08 -7.03
CA ILE A 8 -19.09 -9.98 -8.10
C ILE A 8 -18.98 -9.22 -9.42
N ASP A 9 -19.98 -8.41 -9.77
CA ASP A 9 -19.98 -7.65 -11.02
C ASP A 9 -18.89 -6.57 -11.00
N ARG A 10 -18.72 -5.87 -9.87
CA ARG A 10 -17.68 -4.85 -9.68
C ARG A 10 -16.27 -5.42 -9.79
N TYR A 11 -16.01 -6.58 -9.19
CA TYR A 11 -14.69 -7.20 -9.12
C TYR A 11 -14.49 -8.34 -10.13
N ALA A 12 -15.41 -8.54 -11.08
CA ALA A 12 -15.40 -9.68 -12.00
C ALA A 12 -14.03 -9.88 -12.69
N ARG A 13 -13.40 -8.79 -13.13
CA ARG A 13 -12.08 -8.82 -13.78
C ARG A 13 -10.93 -9.17 -12.83
N GLN A 14 -11.04 -8.83 -11.54
CA GLN A 14 -10.04 -9.19 -10.53
C GLN A 14 -10.21 -10.64 -10.10
N ILE A 15 -11.47 -11.10 -9.95
CA ILE A 15 -11.81 -12.46 -9.54
C ILE A 15 -11.25 -13.51 -10.51
N ILE A 16 -11.26 -13.24 -11.82
CA ILE A 16 -10.72 -14.18 -12.82
C ILE A 16 -9.19 -14.25 -12.84
N VAL A 17 -8.48 -13.34 -12.15
CA VAL A 17 -7.02 -13.36 -12.07
C VAL A 17 -6.56 -14.59 -11.29
N PRO A 18 -5.66 -15.42 -11.83
CA PRO A 18 -5.12 -16.57 -11.11
C PRO A 18 -4.58 -16.19 -9.73
N GLY A 19 -4.97 -16.97 -8.72
CA GLY A 19 -4.60 -16.74 -7.33
C GLY A 19 -5.59 -15.87 -6.54
N ILE A 20 -6.34 -14.96 -7.18
CA ILE A 20 -7.34 -14.13 -6.47
C ILE A 20 -8.61 -14.97 -6.27
N GLY A 21 -9.37 -15.22 -7.33
CA GLY A 21 -10.65 -15.93 -7.23
C GLY A 21 -11.68 -15.24 -6.33
N ALA A 22 -12.86 -15.83 -6.19
CA ALA A 22 -13.91 -15.27 -5.34
C ALA A 22 -13.50 -15.20 -3.87
N ARG A 23 -12.78 -16.22 -3.37
CA ARG A 23 -12.30 -16.27 -1.98
C ARG A 23 -11.22 -15.23 -1.69
N GLY A 24 -10.27 -15.02 -2.61
CA GLY A 24 -9.26 -13.98 -2.45
C GLY A 24 -9.91 -12.61 -2.47
N GLN A 25 -10.83 -12.35 -3.40
CA GLN A 25 -11.56 -11.09 -3.44
C GLN A 25 -12.36 -10.84 -2.15
N GLN A 26 -13.04 -11.85 -1.62
CA GLN A 26 -13.71 -11.76 -0.32
C GLN A 26 -12.73 -11.35 0.78
N ARG A 27 -11.55 -11.96 0.83
CA ARG A 27 -10.51 -11.63 1.81
C ARG A 27 -10.03 -10.18 1.66
N LEU A 28 -9.89 -9.66 0.44
CA LEU A 28 -9.58 -8.25 0.19
C LEU A 28 -10.68 -7.33 0.76
N CYS A 29 -11.95 -7.64 0.47
CA CYS A 29 -13.11 -6.88 0.98
C CYS A 29 -13.23 -6.88 2.51
N GLU A 30 -12.84 -7.97 3.16
CA GLU A 30 -12.85 -8.09 4.62
C GLU A 30 -11.65 -7.38 5.28
N THR A 31 -10.56 -7.15 4.53
CA THR A 31 -9.32 -6.55 5.05
C THR A 31 -9.41 -5.02 5.15
N THR A 32 -9.09 -4.47 6.32
CA THR A 32 -8.97 -3.03 6.54
C THR A 32 -7.51 -2.58 6.52
N VAL A 33 -7.23 -1.51 5.77
CA VAL A 33 -5.91 -0.92 5.60
C VAL A 33 -5.88 0.50 6.17
N GLY A 34 -4.84 0.83 6.92
CA GLY A 34 -4.52 2.21 7.31
C GLY A 34 -3.51 2.83 6.35
N VAL A 35 -3.70 4.07 5.93
CA VAL A 35 -2.80 4.77 4.99
C VAL A 35 -2.24 6.03 5.66
N PHE A 36 -0.91 6.19 5.67
CA PHE A 36 -0.24 7.39 6.18
C PHE A 36 0.88 7.88 5.25
N GLY A 37 1.46 9.03 5.60
CA GLY A 37 2.53 9.68 4.85
C GLY A 37 2.07 10.93 4.10
N ARG A 38 2.84 11.39 3.12
CA ARG A 38 2.62 12.68 2.46
C ARG A 38 1.44 12.63 1.47
N PRO A 39 0.57 13.67 1.46
CA PRO A 39 -0.23 13.99 0.28
C PRO A 39 0.70 14.42 -0.87
N PRO A 40 0.44 14.11 -2.16
CA PRO A 40 -0.74 13.45 -2.74
C PRO A 40 -0.68 11.92 -2.78
N GLY A 41 0.45 11.32 -2.40
CA GLY A 41 0.68 9.88 -2.45
C GLY A 41 -0.36 9.07 -1.67
N ARG A 42 -0.67 9.53 -0.46
CA ARG A 42 -1.73 8.95 0.39
C ARG A 42 -3.08 8.83 -0.32
N ALA A 43 -3.51 9.89 -1.00
CA ALA A 43 -4.80 9.91 -1.69
C ALA A 43 -4.86 8.89 -2.83
N ARG A 44 -3.75 8.68 -3.55
CA ARG A 44 -3.68 7.70 -4.64
C ARG A 44 -3.71 6.26 -4.12
N LEU A 45 -3.00 5.99 -3.03
CA LEU A 45 -3.07 4.69 -2.35
C LEU A 45 -4.50 4.36 -1.94
N GLU A 46 -5.21 5.29 -1.30
CA GLU A 46 -6.61 5.08 -0.91
C GLU A 46 -7.51 4.75 -2.11
N VAL A 47 -7.31 5.41 -3.26
CA VAL A 47 -8.06 5.11 -4.49
C VAL A 47 -7.78 3.69 -4.97
N TYR A 48 -6.52 3.29 -5.10
CA TYR A 48 -6.17 1.95 -5.58
C TYR A 48 -6.60 0.84 -4.61
N LEU A 49 -6.45 1.06 -3.30
CA LEU A 49 -6.86 0.11 -2.28
C LEU A 49 -8.38 -0.11 -2.30
N LYS A 50 -9.17 0.97 -2.35
CA LYS A 50 -10.63 0.89 -2.49
C LYS A 50 -11.05 0.24 -3.81
N ALA A 51 -10.31 0.47 -4.89
CA ALA A 51 -10.57 -0.17 -6.17
C ALA A 51 -10.25 -1.68 -6.16
N ALA A 52 -9.28 -2.12 -5.35
CA ALA A 52 -8.97 -3.53 -5.11
C ALA A 52 -9.94 -4.21 -4.13
N GLY A 53 -10.80 -3.43 -3.45
CA GLY A 53 -11.82 -3.91 -2.53
C GLY A 53 -11.50 -3.72 -1.05
N PHE A 54 -10.31 -3.24 -0.68
CA PHE A 54 -9.99 -3.00 0.73
C PHE A 54 -10.90 -1.96 1.38
N ARG A 55 -11.18 -2.16 2.67
CA ARG A 55 -11.67 -1.09 3.54
C ARG A 55 -10.50 -0.20 3.95
N THR A 56 -10.75 1.09 4.13
CA THR A 56 -9.76 2.03 4.66
C THR A 56 -10.25 2.63 5.96
N ALA A 57 -9.40 2.68 6.98
CA ALA A 57 -9.70 3.29 8.27
C ALA A 57 -8.56 4.20 8.73
N ASP A 58 -8.78 4.91 9.84
CA ASP A 58 -7.70 5.61 10.52
C ASP A 58 -6.60 4.61 10.93
N VAL A 59 -5.33 5.03 10.79
CA VAL A 59 -4.16 4.18 11.01
C VAL A 59 -4.00 3.71 12.46
N THR A 60 -4.70 4.34 13.40
CA THR A 60 -4.72 3.96 14.82
C THR A 60 -5.88 2.99 15.16
N SER A 61 -6.78 2.72 14.21
CA SER A 61 -7.90 1.81 14.43
C SER A 61 -7.42 0.36 14.64
N GLU A 62 -8.01 -0.32 15.63
CA GLU A 62 -7.71 -1.73 15.91
C GLU A 62 -8.13 -2.68 14.78
N GLU A 63 -9.07 -2.25 13.92
CA GLU A 63 -9.50 -3.02 12.75
C GLU A 63 -8.42 -3.08 11.66
N VAL A 64 -7.43 -2.19 11.69
CA VAL A 64 -6.38 -2.14 10.68
C VAL A 64 -5.48 -3.38 10.78
N ALA A 65 -5.52 -4.18 9.72
CA ALA A 65 -4.72 -5.39 9.58
C ALA A 65 -3.38 -5.13 8.88
N LEU A 66 -3.36 -4.21 7.93
CA LEU A 66 -2.18 -3.86 7.11
C LEU A 66 -2.03 -2.35 6.99
N LEU A 67 -0.80 -1.89 6.71
CA LEU A 67 -0.50 -0.46 6.59
C LEU A 67 0.13 -0.12 5.24
N ALA A 68 -0.19 1.06 4.74
CA ALA A 68 0.38 1.65 3.54
C ALA A 68 1.05 2.99 3.87
N ALA A 69 2.30 3.17 3.47
CA ALA A 69 3.08 4.37 3.77
C ALA A 69 3.57 5.06 2.49
N ALA A 70 3.01 6.24 2.19
CA ALA A 70 3.40 7.04 1.02
C ALA A 70 4.42 8.12 1.43
N ASP A 71 5.67 8.03 0.97
CA ASP A 71 6.72 8.98 1.32
C ASP A 71 6.80 9.23 2.85
N PRO A 72 6.90 8.20 3.70
CA PRO A 72 6.76 8.37 5.15
C PRO A 72 7.97 9.11 5.73
N ASP A 73 7.79 10.27 6.37
CA ASP A 73 8.89 10.93 7.11
C ASP A 73 8.92 10.55 8.59
N ALA A 74 7.77 10.15 9.12
CA ALA A 74 7.57 9.72 10.49
C ALA A 74 6.45 8.69 10.54
N VAL A 75 6.49 7.83 11.56
CA VAL A 75 5.35 6.98 11.92
C VAL A 75 4.44 7.79 12.85
N PRO A 76 3.15 7.99 12.52
CA PRO A 76 2.23 8.68 13.42
C PRO A 76 2.15 7.99 14.79
N ALA A 77 1.95 8.78 15.84
CA ALA A 77 1.81 8.24 17.19
C ALA A 77 0.58 7.31 17.27
N GLY A 78 0.71 6.21 18.02
CA GLY A 78 -0.39 5.25 18.22
C GLY A 78 -0.62 4.27 17.06
N VAL A 79 0.17 4.33 15.98
CA VAL A 79 0.05 3.35 14.89
C VAL A 79 0.56 1.98 15.35
N PRO A 80 -0.23 0.90 15.20
CA PRO A 80 0.15 -0.43 15.65
C PRO A 80 1.26 -1.03 14.78
N ALA A 81 2.01 -1.97 15.34
CA ALA A 81 2.98 -2.76 14.60
C ALA A 81 2.26 -3.74 13.65
N ARG A 82 2.13 -3.36 12.39
CA ARG A 82 1.52 -4.18 11.32
C ARG A 82 2.43 -4.26 10.09
N PRO A 83 2.32 -5.32 9.28
CA PRO A 83 2.95 -5.38 7.97
C PRO A 83 2.64 -4.13 7.16
N THR A 84 3.68 -3.51 6.63
CA THR A 84 3.60 -2.20 5.98
C THR A 84 4.22 -2.28 4.59
N ALA A 85 3.42 -1.99 3.57
CA ALA A 85 3.94 -1.66 2.25
C ALA A 85 4.25 -0.17 2.19
N TRP A 86 5.37 0.19 1.58
CA TRP A 86 5.82 1.58 1.56
C TRP A 86 6.47 1.92 0.24
N TYR A 87 6.47 3.22 -0.08
CA TYR A 87 7.29 3.76 -1.14
C TYR A 87 7.81 5.14 -0.79
N ARG A 88 8.89 5.55 -1.47
CA ARG A 88 9.45 6.90 -1.41
C ARG A 88 9.92 7.38 -2.78
N VAL A 89 9.59 8.61 -3.11
CA VAL A 89 10.01 9.36 -4.29
C VAL A 89 11.02 10.43 -3.89
N GLY A 90 12.12 10.54 -4.62
CA GLY A 90 13.06 11.65 -4.43
C GLY A 90 14.20 11.64 -5.44
N ARG A 91 14.63 12.83 -5.87
CA ARG A 91 15.73 13.02 -6.85
C ARG A 91 15.59 12.16 -8.12
N GLY A 92 14.38 12.06 -8.66
CA GLY A 92 14.09 11.24 -9.84
C GLY A 92 14.08 9.73 -9.60
N ARG A 93 14.15 9.28 -8.34
CA ARG A 93 14.15 7.86 -7.98
C ARG A 93 12.88 7.48 -7.25
N LEU A 94 12.47 6.23 -7.43
CA LEU A 94 11.43 5.59 -6.65
C LEU A 94 12.02 4.38 -5.94
N ARG A 95 11.83 4.35 -4.62
CA ARG A 95 12.14 3.20 -3.77
C ARG A 95 10.85 2.67 -3.18
N GLY A 96 10.75 1.37 -3.00
CA GLY A 96 9.58 0.75 -2.42
C GLY A 96 9.92 -0.54 -1.71
N GLY A 97 8.96 -1.07 -0.98
CA GLY A 97 9.14 -2.36 -0.34
C GLY A 97 8.06 -2.72 0.66
N VAL A 98 8.34 -3.82 1.35
CA VAL A 98 7.55 -4.31 2.46
C VAL A 98 8.41 -4.41 3.71
N ALA A 99 7.83 -4.11 4.86
CA ALA A 99 8.46 -4.29 6.16
C ALA A 99 7.47 -4.88 7.17
N PRO A 100 7.95 -5.58 8.21
CA PRO A 100 7.07 -6.18 9.21
C PRO A 100 6.38 -5.14 10.10
N THR A 101 6.91 -3.91 10.19
CA THR A 101 6.35 -2.82 10.98
C THR A 101 6.51 -1.46 10.27
N PRO A 102 5.72 -0.44 10.63
CA PRO A 102 5.85 0.92 10.09
C PRO A 102 7.21 1.55 10.37
N ARG A 103 7.80 1.22 11.53
CA ARG A 103 9.12 1.72 11.91
C ARG A 103 10.21 1.12 11.05
N ALA A 104 10.18 -0.18 10.82
CA ALA A 104 11.10 -0.85 9.90
C ALA A 104 10.94 -0.32 8.45
N ALA A 105 9.71 -0.01 8.03
CA ALA A 105 9.45 0.64 6.75
C ALA A 105 10.11 2.03 6.66
N LEU A 106 9.97 2.85 7.70
CA LEU A 106 10.60 4.17 7.76
C LEU A 106 12.14 4.08 7.71
N GLU A 107 12.71 3.14 8.47
CA GLU A 107 14.16 2.88 8.47
C GLU A 107 14.66 2.45 7.08
N ALA A 108 13.94 1.54 6.42
CA ALA A 108 14.27 1.08 5.06
C ALA A 108 14.11 2.18 3.99
N ALA A 109 13.10 3.04 4.14
CA ALA A 109 12.89 4.22 3.29
C ALA A 109 14.06 5.23 3.40
N GLY A 110 14.76 5.24 4.52
CA GLY A 110 15.94 6.05 4.76
C GLY A 110 15.60 7.53 5.02
N PRO A 111 16.53 8.46 4.80
CA PRO A 111 16.32 9.89 5.05
C PRO A 111 15.45 10.55 3.99
N ALA A 112 14.59 11.49 4.40
CA ALA A 112 13.73 12.24 3.50
C ALA A 112 14.57 12.89 2.40
N LEU A 113 14.27 12.55 1.15
CA LEU A 113 14.93 13.16 0.01
C LEU A 113 14.23 14.48 -0.28
N ALA A 114 14.99 15.55 -0.50
CA ALA A 114 14.43 16.85 -0.85
C ALA A 114 13.46 16.68 -2.02
N SER A 115 12.18 17.01 -1.79
CA SER A 115 11.16 16.95 -2.82
C SER A 115 11.47 18.02 -3.86
N VAL A 116 11.55 17.63 -5.13
CA VAL A 116 11.45 18.58 -6.22
C VAL A 116 9.96 18.86 -6.39
N HIS A 117 9.44 19.83 -5.63
CA HIS A 117 8.03 20.24 -5.71
C HIS A 117 7.73 20.69 -7.15
N GLY A 118 6.64 20.19 -7.72
CA GLY A 118 6.09 20.66 -8.99
C GLY A 118 6.58 19.96 -10.26
N ASP A 119 7.48 18.97 -10.17
CA ASP A 119 7.90 18.21 -11.35
C ASP A 119 6.87 17.12 -11.71
N SER A 120 6.39 17.11 -12.96
CA SER A 120 5.52 16.06 -13.50
C SER A 120 6.11 14.66 -13.32
N LEU A 121 7.44 14.55 -13.33
CA LEU A 121 8.13 13.29 -13.05
C LEU A 121 7.86 12.77 -11.64
N SER A 122 7.96 13.62 -10.61
CA SER A 122 7.68 13.24 -9.22
C SER A 122 6.22 12.80 -9.05
N ALA A 123 5.29 13.46 -9.75
CA ALA A 123 3.89 13.08 -9.74
C ALA A 123 3.67 11.70 -10.37
N ALA A 124 4.31 11.41 -11.52
CA ALA A 124 4.25 10.11 -12.17
C ALA A 124 4.86 9.00 -11.30
N LEU A 125 6.04 9.25 -10.71
CA LEU A 125 6.69 8.31 -9.79
C LEU A 125 5.83 7.98 -8.57
N ALA A 126 5.17 8.97 -7.99
CA ALA A 126 4.25 8.74 -6.88
C ALA A 126 3.02 7.91 -7.31
N CYS A 127 2.57 7.98 -8.57
CA CYS A 127 1.54 7.08 -9.07
C CYS A 127 2.07 5.63 -9.16
N VAL A 128 3.27 5.45 -9.71
CA VAL A 128 3.91 4.12 -9.82
C VAL A 128 4.11 3.52 -8.43
N GLY A 129 4.65 4.29 -7.48
CA GLY A 129 4.84 3.87 -6.10
C GLY A 129 3.53 3.51 -5.39
N ALA A 130 2.46 4.29 -5.61
CA ALA A 130 1.15 3.96 -5.05
C ALA A 130 0.56 2.67 -5.65
N CYS A 131 0.69 2.46 -6.97
CA CYS A 131 0.27 1.21 -7.61
C CYS A 131 1.04 0.00 -7.05
N ASP A 132 2.36 0.12 -6.91
CA ASP A 132 3.21 -0.95 -6.39
C ASP A 132 2.88 -1.30 -4.93
N ALA A 133 2.78 -0.29 -4.06
CA ALA A 133 2.45 -0.52 -2.66
C ALA A 133 1.03 -1.08 -2.48
N ALA A 134 0.05 -0.65 -3.29
CA ALA A 134 -1.29 -1.25 -3.28
C ALA A 134 -1.26 -2.72 -3.74
N THR A 135 -0.50 -3.03 -4.79
CA THR A 135 -0.33 -4.41 -5.29
C THR A 135 0.39 -5.29 -4.26
N THR A 136 1.40 -4.75 -3.59
CA THR A 136 2.10 -5.40 -2.49
C THR A 136 1.15 -5.73 -1.34
N LEU A 137 0.22 -4.83 -1.02
CA LEU A 137 -0.82 -5.08 -0.02
C LEU A 137 -1.81 -6.15 -0.43
N VAL A 138 -2.18 -6.23 -1.72
CA VAL A 138 -2.93 -7.38 -2.25
C VAL A 138 -2.16 -8.68 -2.02
N GLY A 139 -0.87 -8.72 -2.35
CA GLY A 139 -0.01 -9.88 -2.13
C GLY A 139 0.08 -10.28 -0.65
N LEU A 140 0.24 -9.32 0.26
CA LEU A 140 0.23 -9.55 1.70
C LEU A 140 -1.13 -10.08 2.19
N ALA A 141 -2.21 -9.43 1.77
CA ALA A 141 -3.56 -9.81 2.16
C ALA A 141 -3.93 -11.20 1.64
N LEU A 142 -3.40 -11.65 0.51
CA LEU A 142 -3.63 -12.98 -0.03
C LEU A 142 -2.61 -14.02 0.45
N GLY A 143 -1.53 -13.60 1.12
CA GLY A 143 -0.48 -14.47 1.63
C GLY A 143 0.54 -14.91 0.59
N TRP A 144 0.67 -14.17 -0.52
CA TRP A 144 1.70 -14.39 -1.54
C TRP A 144 3.03 -13.76 -1.19
N ILE A 145 3.00 -12.70 -0.38
CA ILE A 145 4.17 -11.97 0.10
C ILE A 145 4.27 -12.18 1.61
N ASP A 146 5.48 -12.46 2.09
CA ASP A 146 5.79 -12.53 3.51
C ASP A 146 6.48 -11.26 3.99
N ALA A 147 5.90 -10.58 4.97
CA ALA A 147 6.48 -9.38 5.56
C ALA A 147 7.68 -9.68 6.48
N GLY A 148 7.90 -10.94 6.85
CA GLY A 148 9.06 -11.40 7.61
C GLY A 148 10.38 -11.32 6.83
N HIS A 149 10.30 -11.21 5.50
CA HIS A 149 11.44 -11.07 4.61
C HIS A 149 11.43 -9.67 3.99
N PRO A 150 11.91 -8.62 4.70
CA PRO A 150 11.86 -7.26 4.20
C PRO A 150 12.60 -7.16 2.88
N ALA A 151 11.86 -6.79 1.84
CA ALA A 151 12.37 -6.59 0.49
C ALA A 151 12.21 -5.11 0.15
N ALA A 152 13.34 -4.43 -0.01
CA ALA A 152 13.39 -3.08 -0.57
C ALA A 152 13.93 -3.14 -1.99
N TRP A 153 13.34 -2.36 -2.88
CA TRP A 153 13.77 -2.23 -4.25
C TRP A 153 13.93 -0.75 -4.63
N GLU A 154 14.67 -0.48 -5.69
CA GLU A 154 14.89 0.85 -6.23
C GLU A 154 14.78 0.82 -7.76
N LEU A 155 14.04 1.77 -8.32
CA LEU A 155 14.01 2.04 -9.75
C LEU A 155 14.76 3.35 -10.03
N PRO A 156 15.89 3.29 -10.76
CA PRO A 156 16.49 4.48 -11.34
C PRO A 156 15.65 4.93 -12.55
N LEU A 157 15.46 6.24 -12.70
CA LEU A 157 15.00 6.87 -13.94
C LEU A 157 16.07 7.80 -14.49
#